data_AF-A0A0M8PZD4-F1
#
_entry.id   AF-A0A0M8PZD4-F1
#
_cell.length_a   1.000
_cell.length_b   1.000
_cell.length_c   1.000
_cell.angle_alpha   90.00
_cell.angle_beta   90.00
_cell.angle_gamma   90.00
#
_symmetry.space_group_name_H-M   'P 1'
#
loop_
_entity.id
_entity.type
_entity.pdbx_description
1 polymer ?
#
loop_
_entity_poly.entity_id
_entity_poly.type
_entity_poly.pdbx_seq_one_letter_code
_entity_poly.pdbx_strand_id
1 'polypeptide(L)'
;MFKFECGDSIKFGEEYCKEFEREDLISKTIMMTPQYFEEDNGIYVYTSTYAGIYDKENKEAHSIYHLFGNDFEYFMDCELVKGSNEDKKKYEEIINLHNKVLEDEAARWIEFTSEKGF
;
A
#
# COMPACT_ATOMS: atom_id res chain seq x y z
N MET A 1 19.59 -6.07 7.44
CA MET A 1 18.16 -6.39 7.29
C MET A 1 17.43 -5.08 7.06
N PHE A 2 16.79 -4.94 5.90
CA PHE A 2 16.02 -3.75 5.58
C PHE A 2 14.76 -3.72 6.46
N LYS A 3 14.41 -2.54 6.97
CA LYS A 3 13.15 -2.31 7.67
C LYS A 3 12.33 -1.38 6.80
N PHE A 4 11.37 -1.90 6.06
CA PHE A 4 10.48 -1.11 5.21
C PHE A 4 9.30 -0.60 6.05
N GLU A 5 8.98 0.68 5.91
CA GLU A 5 7.89 1.32 6.63
C GLU A 5 7.04 2.15 5.66
N CYS A 6 5.76 2.32 5.96
CA CYS A 6 4.91 3.26 5.23
C CYS A 6 5.52 4.68 5.28
N GLY A 7 5.48 5.37 4.14
CA GLY A 7 6.12 6.67 3.95
C GLY A 7 7.60 6.61 3.55
N ASP A 8 8.28 5.46 3.67
CA ASP A 8 9.54 5.26 2.94
C ASP A 8 9.25 5.15 1.43
N SER A 9 10.26 5.42 0.61
CA SER A 9 10.17 5.26 -0.84
C SER A 9 11.16 4.22 -1.36
N ILE A 10 10.82 3.62 -2.50
CA ILE A 10 11.71 2.71 -3.22
C ILE A 10 12.03 3.33 -4.55
N LYS A 11 13.33 3.48 -4.80
CA LYS A 11 13.84 3.78 -6.13
C LYS A 11 14.09 2.44 -6.81
N PHE A 12 13.30 2.18 -7.85
CA PHE A 12 13.36 0.92 -8.58
C PHE A 12 14.59 0.90 -9.50
N GLY A 13 15.38 -0.15 -9.34
CA GLY A 13 16.55 -0.42 -10.14
C GLY A 13 16.19 -0.97 -11.53
N GLU A 14 17.10 -0.82 -12.47
CA GLU A 14 16.90 -1.26 -13.85
C GLU A 14 16.95 -2.78 -13.98
N GLU A 15 17.79 -3.46 -13.19
CA GLU A 15 17.89 -4.93 -13.22
C GLU A 15 16.62 -5.58 -12.70
N TYR A 16 16.12 -5.13 -11.54
CA TYR A 16 14.82 -5.57 -11.02
C TYR A 16 13.71 -5.37 -12.05
N CYS A 17 13.62 -4.19 -12.65
CA CYS A 17 12.53 -3.88 -13.58
C CYS A 17 12.55 -4.77 -14.83
N LYS A 18 13.73 -5.15 -15.33
CA LYS A 18 13.84 -6.06 -16.48
C LYS A 18 13.50 -7.49 -16.12
N GLU A 19 13.96 -7.98 -14.98
CA GLU A 19 13.72 -9.36 -14.53
C GLU A 19 12.24 -9.62 -14.25
N PHE A 20 11.53 -8.64 -13.67
CA PHE A 20 10.13 -8.77 -13.27
C PHE A 20 9.13 -8.11 -14.24
N GLU A 21 9.57 -7.76 -15.45
CA GLU A 21 8.73 -7.13 -16.49
C GLU A 21 8.04 -5.82 -16.02
N ARG A 22 8.73 -5.04 -15.19
CA ARG A 22 8.28 -3.76 -14.62
C ARG A 22 8.99 -2.56 -15.25
N GLU A 23 9.06 -2.52 -16.59
CA GLU A 23 9.69 -1.40 -17.31
C GLU A 23 9.05 -0.04 -16.97
N ASP A 24 7.77 -0.05 -16.58
CA ASP A 24 7.05 1.11 -16.08
C ASP A 24 7.69 1.74 -14.84
N LEU A 25 8.47 0.99 -14.05
CA LEU A 25 9.08 1.44 -12.81
C LEU A 25 10.53 1.90 -12.96
N ILE A 26 11.17 1.72 -14.12
CA ILE A 26 12.60 2.05 -14.30
C ILE A 26 12.88 3.50 -13.90
N SER A 27 13.86 3.67 -12.99
CA SER A 27 14.28 4.98 -12.46
C SER A 27 13.20 5.77 -11.71
N LYS A 28 12.04 5.18 -11.43
CA LYS A 28 11.00 5.82 -10.62
C LYS A 28 11.31 5.63 -9.14
N THR A 29 11.01 6.64 -8.36
CA THR A 29 10.98 6.57 -6.90
C THR A 29 9.52 6.65 -6.46
N ILE A 30 9.04 5.58 -5.84
CA ILE A 30 7.64 5.46 -5.41
C ILE A 30 7.59 5.37 -3.90
N MET A 31 6.81 6.25 -3.28
CA MET A 31 6.53 6.20 -1.87
C MET A 31 5.59 5.03 -1.56
N MET A 32 5.98 4.22 -0.58
CA MET A 32 5.16 3.13 -0.10
C MET A 32 4.03 3.65 0.77
N THR A 33 2.87 3.05 0.56
CA THR A 33 1.64 3.33 1.29
C THR A 33 1.08 2.02 1.87
N PRO A 34 0.31 2.08 2.97
CA PRO A 34 -0.51 0.98 3.43
C PRO A 34 -1.34 0.38 2.31
N GLN A 35 -1.11 -0.91 2.07
CA GLN A 35 -1.93 -1.76 1.23
C GLN A 35 -2.69 -2.73 2.14
N TYR A 36 -3.94 -2.98 1.81
CA TYR A 36 -4.87 -3.77 2.61
C TYR A 36 -5.14 -5.09 1.91
N PHE A 37 -5.02 -6.20 2.65
CA PHE A 37 -5.22 -7.54 2.12
C PHE A 37 -6.17 -8.30 3.02
N GLU A 38 -7.07 -9.07 2.41
CA GLU A 38 -7.89 -10.03 3.14
C GLU A 38 -7.05 -11.28 3.42
N GLU A 39 -7.03 -11.69 4.68
CA GLU A 39 -6.39 -12.91 5.14
C GLU A 39 -7.43 -13.80 5.82
N ASP A 40 -7.29 -15.12 5.64
CA ASP A 40 -8.13 -16.13 6.27
C ASP A 40 -7.23 -17.10 7.06
N ASN A 41 -7.49 -17.23 8.36
CA ASN A 41 -6.79 -18.17 9.23
C ASN A 41 -7.54 -19.52 9.41
N GLY A 42 -8.63 -19.72 8.66
CA GLY A 42 -9.51 -20.88 8.74
C GLY A 42 -10.64 -20.75 9.77
N ILE A 43 -10.72 -19.64 10.52
CA ILE A 43 -11.78 -19.36 11.50
C ILE A 43 -12.56 -18.11 11.10
N TYR A 44 -11.84 -17.04 10.75
CA TYR A 44 -12.43 -15.78 10.31
C TYR A 44 -11.52 -15.09 9.30
N VAL A 45 -12.15 -14.31 8.43
CA VAL A 45 -11.47 -13.41 7.51
C VAL A 45 -11.20 -12.09 8.22
N TYR A 46 -10.01 -11.57 8.08
CA TYR A 46 -9.61 -10.27 8.62
C TYR A 46 -8.76 -9.51 7.61
N THR A 47 -8.68 -8.18 7.78
CA THR A 47 -7.86 -7.33 6.92
C THR A 47 -6.51 -7.09 7.60
N SER A 48 -5.44 -7.42 6.89
CA SER A 48 -4.07 -7.07 7.25
C SER A 48 -3.58 -5.88 6.45
N THR A 49 -2.63 -5.14 7.02
CA THR A 49 -2.08 -3.93 6.41
C THR A 49 -0.56 -4.02 6.31
N TYR A 50 -0.02 -3.82 5.12
CA TYR A 50 1.42 -3.86 4.86
C TYR A 50 1.89 -2.63 4.08
N ALA A 51 3.16 -2.25 4.24
CA ALA A 51 3.77 -1.27 3.33
C ALA A 51 3.86 -1.86 1.93
N GLY A 52 3.56 -1.06 0.91
CA GLY A 52 3.56 -1.51 -0.47
C GLY A 52 3.29 -0.38 -1.46
N ILE A 53 3.02 -0.72 -2.71
CA ILE A 53 2.64 0.23 -3.74
C ILE A 53 1.30 -0.17 -4.35
N TYR A 54 0.54 0.82 -4.81
CA TYR A 54 -0.61 0.58 -5.65
C TYR A 54 -0.21 0.78 -7.11
N ASP A 55 -0.25 -0.29 -7.89
CA ASP A 55 -0.05 -0.27 -9.32
C ASP A 55 -1.31 0.28 -9.99
N LYS A 56 -1.21 1.49 -10.54
CA LYS A 56 -2.36 2.15 -11.18
C LYS A 56 -2.71 1.54 -12.53
N GLU A 57 -1.75 0.94 -13.23
CA GLU A 57 -1.96 0.39 -14.56
C GLU A 57 -2.73 -0.92 -14.46
N ASN A 58 -2.28 -1.80 -13.55
CA ASN A 58 -2.91 -3.09 -13.29
C ASN A 58 -4.08 -3.00 -12.29
N LYS A 59 -4.22 -1.86 -11.60
CA LYS A 59 -5.20 -1.63 -10.52
C LYS A 59 -5.05 -2.63 -9.37
N GLU A 60 -3.81 -2.96 -9.06
CA GLU A 60 -3.46 -3.97 -8.05
C GLU A 60 -2.62 -3.38 -6.93
N ALA A 61 -2.89 -3.84 -5.71
CA ALA A 61 -2.10 -3.54 -4.53
C ALA A 61 -1.00 -4.58 -4.38
N HIS A 62 0.26 -4.14 -4.36
CA HIS A 62 1.40 -5.02 -4.10
C HIS A 62 2.01 -4.65 -2.74
N SER A 63 2.06 -5.61 -1.82
CA SER A 63 2.85 -5.48 -0.60
C SER A 63 4.34 -5.50 -0.93
N ILE A 64 5.17 -5.00 -0.02
CA ILE A 64 6.63 -5.12 -0.14
C ILE A 64 7.08 -6.58 -0.31
N TYR A 65 6.37 -7.52 0.32
CA TYR A 65 6.68 -8.95 0.26
C TYR A 65 6.26 -9.57 -1.07
N HIS A 66 5.16 -9.10 -1.69
CA HIS A 66 4.81 -9.50 -3.06
C HIS A 66 5.83 -9.00 -4.08
N LEU A 67 6.39 -7.81 -3.88
CA LEU A 67 7.39 -7.25 -4.79
C LEU A 67 8.75 -7.91 -4.66
N PHE A 68 9.23 -8.09 -3.44
CA PHE A 68 10.64 -8.40 -3.19
C PHE A 68 10.90 -9.77 -2.56
N GLY A 69 9.85 -10.56 -2.31
CA GLY A 69 9.95 -11.82 -1.60
C GLY A 69 9.93 -11.64 -0.08
N ASN A 70 9.71 -12.74 0.64
CA ASN A 70 9.56 -12.71 2.10
C ASN A 70 10.86 -12.36 2.82
N ASP A 71 12.01 -12.71 2.22
CA ASP A 71 13.35 -12.41 2.74
C ASP A 71 14.01 -11.24 2.00
N PHE A 72 13.25 -10.53 1.17
CA PHE A 72 13.71 -9.45 0.29
C PHE A 72 14.80 -9.88 -0.70
N GLU A 73 14.78 -11.16 -1.08
CA GLU A 73 15.73 -11.79 -2.01
C GLU A 73 15.71 -11.15 -3.41
N TYR A 74 14.59 -10.52 -3.79
CA TYR A 74 14.42 -9.84 -5.07
C TYR A 74 14.63 -8.33 -4.99
N PHE A 75 15.11 -7.77 -3.87
CA PHE A 75 15.35 -6.33 -3.77
C PHE A 75 16.48 -5.84 -4.71
N MET A 76 17.39 -6.73 -5.14
CA MET A 76 18.38 -6.52 -6.21
C MET A 76 19.07 -5.14 -6.17
N ASP A 77 18.93 -4.34 -7.23
CA ASP A 77 19.50 -3.01 -7.43
C ASP A 77 18.55 -1.87 -7.02
N CYS A 78 17.43 -2.19 -6.36
CA CYS A 78 16.55 -1.18 -5.79
C CYS A 78 17.21 -0.48 -4.59
N GLU A 79 16.83 0.77 -4.35
CA GLU A 79 17.30 1.55 -3.21
C GLU A 79 16.13 1.94 -2.31
N LEU A 80 16.31 1.74 -1.00
CA LEU A 80 15.39 2.23 0.01
C LEU A 80 15.73 3.67 0.37
N VAL A 81 14.80 4.58 0.09
CA VAL A 81 14.89 5.99 0.48
C VAL A 81 14.01 6.21 1.70
N LYS A 82 14.62 6.53 2.83
CA LYS A 82 13.88 6.75 4.08
C LYS A 82 13.02 8.01 4.01
N GLY A 83 11.74 7.85 4.34
CA GLY A 83 10.80 8.96 4.39
C GLY A 83 11.14 9.89 5.54
N SER A 84 11.01 11.20 5.33
CA SER A 84 11.13 12.16 6.43
C SER A 84 9.92 12.07 7.35
N ASN A 85 10.05 12.61 8.57
CA ASN A 85 8.91 12.72 9.48
C ASN A 85 7.78 13.59 8.89
N GLU A 86 8.11 14.55 8.03
CA GLU A 86 7.12 15.41 7.37
C GLU A 86 6.34 14.64 6.30
N ASP A 87 7.00 13.75 5.55
CA ASP A 87 6.35 12.92 4.52
C ASP A 87 5.38 11.92 5.16
N LYS A 88 5.83 11.26 6.25
CA LYS A 88 4.98 10.35 7.03
C LYS A 88 3.75 11.08 7.58
N LYS A 89 3.92 12.30 8.10
CA LYS A 89 2.82 13.10 8.66
C LYS A 89 1.81 13.53 7.60
N LYS A 90 2.26 14.04 6.44
CA LYS A 90 1.36 14.39 5.33
C LYS A 90 0.56 13.17 4.87
N TYR A 91 1.18 12.01 4.89
CA TYR A 91 0.50 10.77 4.52
C TYR A 91 -0.56 10.35 5.54
N GLU A 92 -0.25 10.41 6.84
CA GLU A 92 -1.24 10.18 7.91
C GLU A 92 -2.43 11.14 7.80
N GLU A 93 -2.20 12.41 7.47
CA GLU A 93 -3.27 13.39 7.24
C GLU A 93 -4.19 12.97 6.08
N ILE A 94 -3.64 12.44 4.98
CA ILE A 94 -4.43 11.94 3.84
C ILE A 94 -5.25 10.70 4.23
N ILE A 95 -4.66 9.75 4.95
CA ILE A 95 -5.38 8.55 5.43
C ILE A 95 -6.53 8.95 6.35
N ASN A 96 -6.26 9.82 7.33
CA ASN A 96 -7.28 10.25 8.29
C ASN A 96 -8.44 10.95 7.59
N LEU A 97 -8.15 11.77 6.57
CA LEU A 97 -9.17 12.39 5.74
C LEU A 97 -9.99 11.33 4.96
N HIS A 98 -9.34 10.34 4.36
CA HIS A 98 -10.00 9.28 3.62
C HIS A 98 -10.92 8.43 4.52
N ASN A 99 -10.42 7.99 5.67
CA ASN A 99 -11.21 7.23 6.65
C ASN A 99 -12.43 8.02 7.12
N LYS A 100 -12.26 9.31 7.39
CA LYS A 100 -13.38 10.18 7.76
C LYS A 100 -14.44 10.25 6.66
N VAL A 101 -14.04 10.35 5.38
CA VAL A 101 -14.99 10.34 4.25
C VAL A 101 -15.75 9.02 4.18
N LEU A 102 -15.07 7.89 4.38
CA LEU A 102 -15.70 6.57 4.41
C LEU A 102 -16.69 6.41 5.58
N GLU A 103 -16.32 6.89 6.77
CA GLU A 103 -17.21 6.92 7.94
C GLU A 103 -18.46 7.76 7.69
N ASP A 104 -18.30 8.96 7.09
CA ASP A 104 -19.40 9.85 6.74
C ASP A 104 -20.33 9.20 5.68
N GLU A 105 -19.77 8.49 4.69
CA GLU A 105 -20.57 7.75 3.70
C GLU A 105 -21.32 6.57 4.34
N ALA A 106 -20.67 5.78 5.19
CA ALA A 106 -21.29 4.66 5.90
C ALA A 106 -22.45 5.15 6.79
N ALA A 107 -22.27 6.25 7.50
CA ALA A 107 -23.32 6.87 8.31
C ALA A 107 -24.55 7.27 7.47
N ARG A 108 -24.35 7.85 6.29
CA ARG A 108 -25.45 8.19 5.37
C ARG A 108 -26.20 6.96 4.86
N TRP A 109 -25.49 5.86 4.59
CA TRP A 109 -26.13 4.60 4.19
C TRP A 109 -26.97 3.99 5.32
N ILE A 110 -26.49 4.05 6.56
CA ILE A 110 -27.26 3.63 7.74
C ILE A 110 -28.51 4.48 7.88
N GLU A 111 -28.40 5.80 7.76
CA GLU A 111 -29.54 6.72 7.82
C GLU A 111 -30.57 6.39 6.71
N PHE A 112 -30.12 6.29 5.46
CA PHE A 112 -30.97 5.94 4.32
C PHE A 112 -31.70 4.59 4.47
N THR A 113 -31.01 3.57 4.98
CA THR A 113 -31.62 2.24 5.19
C THR A 113 -32.58 2.23 6.38
N SER A 114 -32.29 3.03 7.41
CA SER A 114 -33.18 3.22 8.57
C SER A 114 -34.46 3.98 8.23
N GLU A 115 -34.40 4.97 7.33
CA GLU A 115 -35.58 5.72 6.86
C GLU A 115 -36.46 4.92 5.90
N LYS A 116 -35.88 3.96 5.16
CA LYS A 116 -36.62 3.17 4.17
C LYS A 116 -37.28 1.90 4.70
N GLY A 117 -37.16 1.59 5.99
CA GLY A 117 -37.94 0.55 6.67
C GLY A 117 -38.02 -0.77 5.90
N PHE A 118 -36.88 -1.44 5.73
CA PHE A 118 -36.83 -2.86 5.39
C PHE A 118 -36.71 -3.70 6.66
#